data_AF-A0A7U9KRE9-F1
#
_entry.id   AF-A0A7U9KRE9-F1
#
_cell.length_a   1.000
_cell.length_b   1.000
_cell.length_c   1.000
_cell.angle_alpha   90.00
_cell.angle_beta   90.00
_cell.angle_gamma   90.00
#
_symmetry.space_group_name_H-M   'P 1'
#
loop_
_entity.id
_entity.type
_entity.pdbx_description
1 polymer ?
#
loop_
_entity_poly.entity_id
_entity_poly.type
_entity_poly.pdbx_seq_one_letter_code
_entity_poly.pdbx_strand_id
1 'polypeptide(L)'
;MKAGPDSLLSELPSVRVTRNGRPVAGLRIAVTVLTAVKGEKPVPTLEGPFFRNQDETETEHDRPVRSLLLPPTDADGRITLPPLLTGPRPGSYILRLTTHSEDAPAARSGDVLDIPLTVTPSPATGPRIS
;
A
#
# COMPACT_ATOMS: atom_id res chain seq x y z
N MET A 1 8.84 1.31 -6.60
CA MET A 1 9.05 2.74 -6.27
C MET A 1 10.10 2.87 -5.17
N LYS A 2 10.72 4.05 -5.00
CA LYS A 2 11.72 4.32 -3.96
C LYS A 2 11.40 5.62 -3.23
N ALA A 3 11.68 5.68 -1.93
CA ALA A 3 11.44 6.85 -1.07
C ALA A 3 12.43 6.89 0.09
N GLY A 4 12.66 8.07 0.67
CA GLY A 4 13.42 8.20 1.92
C GLY A 4 12.61 7.77 3.15
N PRO A 5 13.23 7.72 4.33
CA PRO A 5 12.50 7.59 5.59
C PRO A 5 11.62 8.82 5.81
N ASP A 6 10.54 8.63 6.57
CA ASP A 6 9.58 9.67 6.97
C ASP A 6 9.04 10.53 5.81
N SER A 7 9.04 9.96 4.61
CA SER A 7 8.58 10.60 3.38
C SER A 7 7.10 10.34 3.17
N LEU A 8 6.38 11.37 2.72
CA LEU A 8 4.99 11.24 2.28
C LEU A 8 4.96 10.97 0.78
N LEU A 9 4.42 9.82 0.41
CA LEU A 9 4.11 9.46 -0.97
C LEU A 9 2.67 9.86 -1.29
N SER A 10 2.49 11.13 -1.67
CA SER A 10 1.17 11.68 -2.04
C SER A 10 0.69 11.20 -3.40
N GLU A 11 1.61 10.82 -4.30
CA GLU A 11 1.31 10.41 -5.67
C GLU A 11 1.64 8.93 -5.86
N LEU A 12 0.70 8.08 -5.45
CA LEU A 12 0.77 6.64 -5.74
C LEU A 12 0.16 6.33 -7.12
N PRO A 13 0.62 5.26 -7.78
CA PRO A 13 0.08 4.86 -9.07
C PRO A 13 -1.42 4.53 -8.95
N SER A 14 -2.22 5.03 -9.91
CA SER A 14 -3.60 4.59 -10.09
C SER A 14 -3.63 3.15 -10.61
N VAL A 15 -4.53 2.32 -10.09
CA VAL A 15 -4.71 0.95 -10.56
C VAL A 15 -6.02 0.86 -11.36
N ARG A 16 -6.00 0.12 -12.47
CA ARG A 16 -7.19 -0.17 -13.27
C ARG A 16 -7.48 -1.67 -13.20
N VAL A 17 -8.68 -2.00 -12.74
CA VAL A 17 -9.19 -3.37 -12.72
C VAL A 17 -9.98 -3.64 -13.98
N THR A 18 -9.68 -4.77 -14.61
CA THR A 18 -10.41 -5.22 -15.79
C THR A 18 -10.77 -6.70 -15.70
N ARG A 19 -11.87 -7.09 -16.33
CA ARG A 19 -12.27 -8.49 -16.56
C ARG A 19 -12.52 -8.66 -18.05
N ASN A 20 -11.76 -9.54 -18.69
CA ASN A 20 -11.78 -9.74 -20.14
C ASN A 20 -11.59 -8.43 -20.93
N GLY A 21 -10.65 -7.59 -20.47
CA GLY A 21 -10.35 -6.29 -21.09
C GLY A 21 -11.37 -5.18 -20.84
N ARG A 22 -12.47 -5.47 -20.13
CA ARG A 22 -13.50 -4.47 -19.78
C ARG A 22 -13.29 -3.94 -18.36
N PRO A 23 -13.51 -2.64 -18.11
CA PRO A 23 -13.41 -2.09 -16.77
C PRO A 23 -14.43 -2.74 -15.82
N VAL A 24 -14.04 -2.95 -14.56
CA VAL A 24 -14.92 -3.48 -13.52
C VAL A 24 -15.17 -2.39 -12.50
N ALA A 25 -16.37 -1.82 -12.53
CA ALA A 25 -16.83 -0.84 -11.54
C ALA A 25 -17.38 -1.52 -10.28
N GLY A 26 -17.36 -0.80 -9.15
CA GLY A 26 -17.95 -1.23 -7.90
C GLY A 26 -17.16 -2.31 -7.14
N LEU A 27 -15.97 -2.70 -7.62
CA LEU A 27 -15.18 -3.75 -7.01
C LEU A 27 -14.45 -3.21 -5.77
N ARG A 28 -14.53 -3.95 -4.67
CA ARG A 28 -13.77 -3.66 -3.45
C ARG A 28 -12.37 -4.25 -3.53
N ILE A 29 -11.38 -3.43 -3.18
CA ILE A 29 -9.97 -3.84 -3.12
C ILE A 29 -9.45 -3.59 -1.72
N ALA A 30 -8.84 -4.61 -1.12
CA ALA A 30 -8.03 -4.44 0.08
C ALA A 30 -6.59 -4.13 -0.32
N VAL A 31 -5.98 -3.14 0.33
CA VAL A 31 -4.54 -2.87 0.20
C VAL A 31 -3.85 -3.15 1.54
N THR A 32 -2.77 -3.93 1.50
CA THR A 32 -2.00 -4.32 2.68
C THR A 32 -0.52 -4.03 2.50
N VAL A 33 0.12 -3.44 3.51
CA VAL A 33 1.57 -3.25 3.55
C VAL A 33 2.22 -4.50 4.13
N LEU A 34 3.14 -5.09 3.38
CA LEU A 34 3.91 -6.28 3.76
C LEU A 34 5.41 -5.96 3.72
N THR A 35 6.20 -6.65 4.55
CA THR A 35 7.65 -6.68 4.37
C THR A 35 8.02 -7.60 3.22
N ALA A 36 9.10 -7.27 2.53
CA ALA A 36 9.63 -8.07 1.44
C ALA A 36 11.09 -8.43 1.72
N VAL A 37 11.35 -9.71 1.96
CA VAL A 37 12.70 -10.26 2.11
C VAL A 37 12.97 -11.16 0.91
N LYS A 38 14.14 -10.99 0.30
CA LYS A 38 14.51 -11.73 -0.93
C LYS A 38 14.56 -13.23 -0.63
N GLY A 39 13.78 -14.02 -1.36
CA GLY A 39 13.70 -15.47 -1.18
C GLY A 39 12.67 -15.92 -0.15
N GLU A 40 11.95 -15.00 0.49
CA GLU A 40 10.93 -15.30 1.48
C GLU A 40 9.55 -14.83 1.01
N LYS A 41 8.51 -15.44 1.59
CA LYS A 41 7.13 -15.01 1.35
C LYS A 41 6.90 -13.66 2.06
N PRO A 42 6.30 -12.66 1.41
CA PRO A 42 5.95 -11.40 2.07
C PRO A 42 5.01 -11.62 3.25
N VAL A 43 5.31 -10.96 4.38
CA VAL A 43 4.54 -11.08 5.64
C VAL A 43 4.10 -9.72 6.18
N PRO A 44 2.98 -9.64 6.94
CA PRO A 44 2.56 -8.41 7.60
C PRO A 44 3.64 -7.82 8.50
N THR A 45 3.59 -6.51 8.70
CA THR A 45 4.57 -5.78 9.50
C THR A 45 3.89 -4.85 10.50
N LEU A 46 4.52 -4.67 11.66
CA LEU A 46 4.14 -3.66 12.66
C LEU A 46 4.88 -2.34 12.48
N GLU A 47 5.85 -2.30 11.55
CA GLU A 47 6.77 -1.19 11.35
C GLU A 47 6.97 -0.88 9.86
N GLY A 48 7.51 0.31 9.57
CA GLY A 48 7.65 0.81 8.21
C GLY A 48 6.36 1.44 7.69
N PRO A 49 6.14 1.43 6.35
CA PRO A 49 5.12 2.25 5.73
C PRO A 49 3.71 1.99 6.24
N PHE A 50 2.89 3.03 6.24
CA PHE A 50 1.50 3.00 6.69
C PHE A 50 0.67 4.07 5.99
N PHE A 51 -0.62 3.80 5.87
CA PHE A 51 -1.64 4.73 5.43
C PHE A 51 -2.11 5.56 6.62
N ARG A 52 -2.50 6.81 6.35
CA ARG A 52 -3.26 7.60 7.32
C ARG A 52 -4.67 7.05 7.42
N ASN A 53 -5.21 7.02 8.63
CA ASN A 53 -6.61 6.65 8.83
C ASN A 53 -7.51 7.71 8.16
N GLN A 54 -8.42 7.28 7.30
CA GLN A 54 -9.32 8.18 6.57
C GLN A 54 -10.67 8.38 7.29
N ASP A 55 -10.99 7.52 8.26
CA ASP A 55 -12.12 7.70 9.18
C ASP A 55 -11.65 8.59 10.35
N GLU A 56 -11.79 9.89 10.12
CA GLU A 56 -11.26 10.95 10.97
C GLU A 56 -12.12 11.13 12.23
N THR A 57 -11.67 10.57 13.35
CA THR A 57 -11.88 11.20 14.66
C THR A 57 -10.52 11.69 15.15
N GLU A 58 -10.44 12.91 15.72
CA GLU A 58 -9.16 13.58 16.09
C GLU A 58 -8.22 12.71 16.96
N THR A 59 -8.75 11.68 17.63
CA THR A 59 -8.02 10.74 18.46
C THR A 59 -7.42 9.53 17.72
N GLU A 60 -7.82 9.26 16.47
CA GLU A 60 -7.34 8.12 15.67
C GLU A 60 -6.45 8.50 14.48
N HIS A 61 -6.25 9.80 14.20
CA HIS A 61 -5.41 10.31 13.11
C HIS A 61 -3.96 9.79 13.13
N ASP A 62 -3.43 9.50 14.32
CA ASP A 62 -2.04 9.08 14.51
C ASP A 62 -1.83 7.56 14.50
N ARG A 63 -2.90 6.76 14.35
CA ARG A 63 -2.72 5.29 14.30
C ARG A 63 -2.23 4.85 12.93
N PRO A 64 -1.07 4.16 12.84
CA PRO A 64 -0.58 3.65 11.57
C PRO A 64 -1.46 2.51 11.06
N VAL A 65 -2.14 2.74 9.93
CA VAL A 65 -2.98 1.72 9.27
C VAL A 65 -2.17 1.02 8.19
N ARG A 66 -2.12 -0.31 8.23
CA ARG A 66 -1.37 -1.13 7.25
C ARG A 66 -2.23 -2.06 6.41
N SER A 67 -3.53 -2.08 6.69
CA SER A 67 -4.51 -2.76 5.87
C SER A 67 -5.74 -1.86 5.79
N LEU A 68 -6.15 -1.54 4.58
CA LEU A 68 -7.29 -0.66 4.31
C LEU A 68 -8.16 -1.29 3.24
N LEU A 69 -9.48 -1.20 3.42
CA LEU A 69 -10.44 -1.47 2.35
C LEU A 69 -10.67 -0.17 1.58
N LEU A 70 -10.37 -0.18 0.28
CA LEU A 70 -10.51 1.01 -0.55
C LEU A 70 -11.99 1.29 -0.91
N PRO A 71 -12.30 2.54 -1.31
CA PRO A 71 -13.52 2.84 -2.04
C PRO A 71 -13.72 1.87 -3.21
N PRO A 72 -14.96 1.62 -3.65
CA PRO A 72 -15.20 0.78 -4.82
C PRO A 72 -14.52 1.42 -6.04
N THR A 73 -14.07 0.58 -6.98
CA THR A 73 -13.59 1.08 -8.28
C THR A 73 -14.66 1.92 -8.98
N ASP A 74 -14.23 2.98 -9.66
CA ASP A 74 -15.12 3.85 -10.42
C ASP A 74 -15.65 3.19 -11.71
N ALA A 75 -16.42 3.95 -12.50
CA ALA A 75 -17.01 3.48 -13.76
C ALA A 75 -15.95 3.02 -14.80
N ASP A 76 -14.72 3.53 -14.72
CA ASP A 76 -13.59 3.15 -15.57
C ASP A 76 -12.78 1.98 -14.99
N GLY A 77 -13.25 1.41 -13.88
CA GLY A 77 -12.59 0.36 -13.12
C GLY A 77 -11.33 0.85 -12.42
N ARG A 78 -11.20 2.16 -12.18
CA ARG A 78 -10.01 2.74 -11.56
C ARG A 78 -10.18 2.90 -10.07
N ILE A 79 -9.04 2.83 -9.38
CA ILE A 79 -8.91 3.21 -7.98
C ILE A 79 -7.60 3.97 -7.80
N THR A 80 -7.66 5.04 -7.03
CA THR A 80 -6.48 5.79 -6.60
C THR A 80 -6.08 5.30 -5.22
N LEU A 81 -4.80 4.96 -5.07
CA LEU A 81 -4.27 4.55 -3.77
C LEU A 81 -4.12 5.78 -2.87
N PRO A 82 -4.51 5.70 -1.59
CA PRO A 82 -4.36 6.80 -0.65
C PRO A 82 -2.89 7.08 -0.34
N PRO A 83 -2.53 8.31 0.07
CA PRO A 83 -1.16 8.64 0.41
C PRO A 83 -0.56 7.68 1.45
N LEU A 84 0.72 7.38 1.28
CA LEU A 84 1.46 6.47 2.15
C LEU A 84 2.62 7.21 2.83
N LEU A 85 2.72 7.11 4.15
CA LEU A 85 3.89 7.54 4.90
C LEU A 85 4.88 6.38 4.99
N THR A 86 6.15 6.59 4.68
CA THR A 86 7.16 5.51 4.72
C THR A 86 7.60 5.15 6.14
N GLY A 87 7.46 6.08 7.08
CA GLY A 87 7.98 5.95 8.43
C GLY A 87 9.51 5.87 8.48
N PRO A 88 10.09 5.67 9.67
CA PRO A 88 11.53 5.83 9.87
C PRO A 88 12.34 4.60 9.46
N ARG A 89 11.69 3.43 9.29
CA ARG A 89 12.37 2.13 9.06
C ARG A 89 12.71 1.97 7.58
N PRO A 90 14.01 1.97 7.21
CA PRO A 90 14.43 1.61 5.86
C PRO A 90 14.19 0.12 5.61
N GLY A 91 13.97 -0.25 4.36
CA GLY A 91 13.70 -1.64 4.02
C GLY A 91 12.99 -1.83 2.69
N SER A 92 12.73 -3.09 2.37
CA SER A 92 11.90 -3.48 1.22
C SER A 92 10.51 -3.88 1.69
N TYR A 93 9.51 -3.31 1.04
CA TYR A 93 8.10 -3.44 1.35
C TYR A 93 7.31 -3.71 0.07
N ILE A 94 6.11 -4.25 0.24
CA ILE A 94 5.15 -4.47 -0.84
C ILE A 94 3.82 -3.85 -0.42
N LEU A 95 3.21 -3.10 -1.33
CA LEU A 95 1.78 -2.81 -1.27
C LEU A 95 1.06 -3.91 -2.04
N ARG A 96 0.39 -4.80 -1.30
CA ARG A 96 -0.39 -5.89 -1.86
C ARG A 96 -1.83 -5.44 -2.02
N LEU A 97 -2.31 -5.39 -3.25
CA LEU A 97 -3.72 -5.17 -3.54
C LEU A 97 -4.39 -6.52 -3.79
N THR A 98 -5.50 -6.78 -3.10
CA THR A 98 -6.29 -7.99 -3.25
C THR A 98 -7.71 -7.61 -3.64
N THR A 99 -8.19 -8.12 -4.76
CA THR A 99 -9.59 -7.90 -5.16
C THR A 99 -10.52 -8.76 -4.32
N HIS A 100 -11.59 -8.21 -3.76
CA HIS A 100 -12.67 -8.99 -3.15
C HIS A 100 -13.85 -8.99 -4.11
N SER A 101 -14.26 -10.16 -4.58
CA SER A 101 -15.49 -10.29 -5.36
C SER A 101 -16.63 -10.62 -4.39
N GLU A 102 -17.66 -9.77 -4.32
CA GLU A 102 -18.84 -10.00 -3.48
C GLU A 102 -19.58 -11.29 -3.88
N ASP A 103 -19.50 -11.67 -5.16
CA ASP A 103 -20.10 -12.90 -5.73
C ASP A 103 -19.24 -14.17 -5.61
N ALA A 104 -18.04 -14.09 -5.01
CA ALA A 104 -17.20 -15.28 -4.84
C ALA A 104 -17.43 -15.91 -3.46
N PRO A 105 -17.60 -17.23 -3.34
CA PRO A 105 -17.51 -17.88 -2.05
C PRO A 105 -16.17 -17.50 -1.41
N ALA A 106 -16.15 -17.21 -0.10
CA ALA A 106 -15.00 -16.73 0.68
C ALA A 106 -13.69 -17.54 0.51
N ALA A 107 -13.73 -18.67 -0.19
CA ALA A 107 -12.63 -19.54 -0.54
C ALA A 107 -11.86 -19.15 -1.82
N ARG A 108 -12.39 -18.34 -2.73
CA ARG A 108 -11.60 -17.85 -3.88
C ARG A 108 -10.77 -16.64 -3.43
N SER A 109 -9.48 -16.88 -3.14
CA SER A 109 -8.50 -15.80 -3.10
C SER A 109 -8.65 -14.96 -4.36
N GLY A 110 -8.86 -13.66 -4.17
CA GLY A 110 -8.92 -12.72 -5.28
C GLY A 110 -7.61 -12.62 -6.04
N ASP A 111 -7.67 -11.92 -7.17
CA ASP A 111 -6.46 -11.53 -7.88
C ASP A 111 -5.59 -10.63 -7.00
N VAL A 112 -4.27 -10.83 -7.08
CA VAL A 112 -3.28 -10.13 -6.28
C VAL A 112 -2.37 -9.32 -7.19
N LEU A 113 -2.17 -8.04 -6.83
CA LEU A 113 -1.18 -7.17 -7.45
C LEU A 113 -0.21 -6.67 -6.38
N ASP A 114 1.07 -6.99 -6.52
CA ASP A 114 2.13 -6.54 -5.61
C ASP A 114 2.89 -5.36 -6.23
N ILE A 115 2.90 -4.24 -5.53
CA ILE A 115 3.66 -3.04 -5.93
C ILE A 115 4.87 -2.90 -5.00
N PRO A 116 6.11 -3.05 -5.50
CA PRO A 116 7.30 -2.99 -4.66
C PRO A 116 7.61 -1.54 -4.25
N LEU A 117 7.95 -1.35 -2.98
CA LEU A 117 8.39 -0.11 -2.37
C LEU A 117 9.71 -0.34 -1.64
N THR A 118 10.74 0.44 -1.96
CA THR A 118 12.00 0.46 -1.21
C THR A 118 12.11 1.77 -0.45
N VAL A 119 12.19 1.69 0.88
CA VAL A 119 12.55 2.83 1.72
C VAL A 119 14.07 2.82 1.85
N THR A 120 14.73 3.75 1.16
CA THR A 120 16.18 3.89 1.20
C THR A 120 16.59 4.62 2.47
N PRO A 121 17.62 4.17 3.20
CA PRO A 121 18.11 4.91 4.37
C PRO A 121 18.55 6.31 3.95
N SER A 122 18.31 7.28 4.82
CA SER A 122 18.88 8.62 4.62
C SER A 122 20.40 8.48 4.65
N PRO A 123 21.15 9.06 3.69
CA PRO A 123 22.60 9.04 3.76
C PRO A 123 23.02 9.70 5.08
N ALA A 124 23.73 8.96 5.93
CA ALA A 124 24.26 9.53 7.15
C ALA A 124 25.16 10.71 6.77
N THR A 125 24.77 11.92 7.18
CA THR A 125 25.67 13.07 7.16
C THR A 125 26.80 12.77 8.13
N GLY A 126 27.88 12.16 7.63
CA GLY A 126 29.09 11.94 8.41
C GLY A 126 29.72 13.29 8.82
N PRO A 127 30.45 13.36 9.94
CA PRO A 127 31.08 14.59 10.37
C PRO A 127 32.10 15.05 9.31
N ARG A 128 31.95 16.28 8.82
CA ARG A 128 33.01 16.97 8.06
C ARG A 128 34.09 17.37 9.07
N ILE A 129 35.12 16.55 9.20
CA ILE A 129 36.37 16.90 9.85
C ILE A 129 37.44 17.08 8.78
N SER A 130 37.84 18.32 8.54
CA SER A 130 39.23 18.73 8.33
C SER A 130 39.34 20.23 8.56
#